data_AF-A0A7C6SCG6-F1
#
_entry.id   AF-A0A7C6SCG6-F1
#
_cell.length_a   1.000
_cell.length_b   1.000
_cell.length_c   1.000
_cell.angle_alpha   90.00
_cell.angle_beta   90.00
_cell.angle_gamma   90.00
#
_symmetry.space_group_name_H-M   'P 1'
#
loop_
_entity.id
_entity.type
_entity.pdbx_description
1 polymer ?
#
loop_
_entity_poly.entity_id
_entity_poly.type
_entity_poly.pdbx_seq_one_letter_code
_entity_poly.pdbx_strand_id
1 'polypeptide(L)'
;YARNYQFTIHLKNKFDYKALGNKLNKYGYYAYSPFYDNAYNLDNPEALNKYLISILSRVLVFIIIIAVYLFSYFIYKIILKTKSRDYLIYQTLGSNSKIINNTILLEFSYSYIIGYVLFFILYLFISKDFPVLIHYRFFDYVIIFLVNSALTYLIINFYLKSLKKKSILFNLNRLEL
;
A
#
# COMPACT_ATOMS: atom_id res chain seq x y z
N TYR A 1 54.88 12.31 -6.36
CA TYR A 1 53.83 11.28 -6.35
C TYR A 1 52.73 11.69 -5.38
N ALA A 2 51.62 12.26 -5.87
CA ALA A 2 50.43 12.44 -5.06
C ALA A 2 49.80 11.06 -4.84
N ARG A 3 49.62 10.62 -3.59
CA ARG A 3 48.94 9.36 -3.28
C ARG A 3 47.45 9.54 -3.54
N ASN A 4 46.89 8.71 -4.42
CA ASN A 4 45.46 8.65 -4.65
C ASN A 4 44.81 7.95 -3.44
N TYR A 5 44.21 8.72 -2.54
CA TYR A 5 43.45 8.18 -1.42
C TYR A 5 42.01 7.91 -1.86
N GLN A 6 41.57 6.66 -1.70
CA GLN A 6 40.18 6.25 -1.92
C GLN A 6 39.49 6.10 -0.56
N PHE A 7 38.35 6.78 -0.39
CA PHE A 7 37.54 6.72 0.82
C PHE A 7 36.21 6.02 0.53
N THR A 8 35.80 5.11 1.40
CA THR A 8 34.51 4.41 1.31
C THR A 8 33.57 4.94 2.37
N ILE A 9 32.38 5.40 1.96
CA ILE A 9 31.33 5.88 2.85
C ILE A 9 30.14 4.93 2.75
N HIS A 10 29.76 4.32 3.87
CA HIS A 10 28.58 3.47 3.96
C HIS A 10 27.35 4.31 4.29
N LEU A 11 26.39 4.34 3.37
CA LEU A 11 25.12 5.02 3.57
C LEU A 11 24.14 4.12 4.33
N LYS A 12 23.50 4.67 5.37
CA LYS A 12 22.39 4.00 6.06
C LYS A 12 21.18 3.79 5.12
N ASN A 13 20.97 4.72 4.19
CA ASN A 13 19.89 4.65 3.22
C ASN A 13 20.40 4.91 1.79
N LYS A 14 20.12 3.97 0.87
CA LYS A 14 20.52 4.06 -0.54
C LYS A 14 19.99 5.30 -1.25
N PHE A 15 18.80 5.79 -0.87
CA PHE A 15 18.16 6.93 -1.51
C PHE A 15 18.92 8.25 -1.29
N ASP A 16 19.80 8.31 -0.28
CA ASP A 16 20.63 9.49 0.00
C ASP A 16 21.87 9.58 -0.90
N TYR A 17 22.11 8.57 -1.73
CA TYR A 17 23.28 8.51 -2.62
C TYR A 17 23.41 9.76 -3.50
N LYS A 18 22.34 10.14 -4.20
CA LYS A 18 22.38 11.31 -5.10
C LYS A 18 22.63 12.62 -4.35
N ALA A 19 22.03 12.77 -3.17
CA ALA A 19 22.19 13.97 -2.36
C ALA A 19 23.62 14.09 -1.82
N LEU A 20 24.17 12.99 -1.29
CA LEU A 20 25.55 12.95 -0.81
C LEU A 20 26.56 13.08 -1.95
N GLY A 21 26.34 12.38 -3.06
CA GLY A 21 27.20 12.43 -4.25
C GLY A 21 27.30 13.84 -4.82
N ASN A 22 26.16 14.53 -4.96
CA ASN A 22 26.15 15.94 -5.37
C ASN A 22 26.89 16.85 -4.38
N LYS A 23 26.80 16.57 -3.07
CA LYS A 23 27.52 17.33 -2.04
C LYS A 23 29.03 17.10 -2.14
N LEU A 24 29.48 15.85 -2.31
CA LEU A 24 30.89 15.49 -2.46
C LEU A 24 31.50 16.04 -3.75
N ASN A 25 30.77 16.00 -4.86
CA ASN A 25 31.19 16.58 -6.14
C ASN A 25 31.43 18.09 -6.01
N LYS A 26 30.62 18.82 -5.22
CA LYS A 26 30.84 20.25 -4.93
C LYS A 26 32.15 20.53 -4.18
N TYR A 27 32.63 19.56 -3.39
CA TYR A 27 33.92 19.64 -2.69
C TYR A 27 35.09 19.08 -3.52
N GLY A 28 34.86 18.76 -4.79
CA GLY A 28 35.89 18.21 -5.70
C GLY A 28 36.12 16.70 -5.56
N TYR A 29 35.31 15.99 -4.77
CA TYR A 29 35.39 14.55 -4.63
C TYR A 29 34.43 13.86 -5.58
N TYR A 30 34.94 12.95 -6.41
CA TYR A 30 34.11 12.09 -7.26
C TYR A 30 33.50 10.97 -6.42
N ALA A 31 32.17 10.95 -6.32
CA ALA A 31 31.43 9.87 -5.67
C ALA A 31 31.01 8.83 -6.71
N TYR A 32 31.35 7.57 -6.45
CA TYR A 32 30.92 6.42 -7.26
C TYR A 32 30.19 5.41 -6.37
N SER A 33 29.04 4.93 -6.83
CA SER A 33 28.32 3.82 -6.23
C SER A 33 28.18 2.67 -7.22
N PRO A 34 28.69 1.47 -6.89
CA PRO A 34 28.49 0.27 -7.69
C PRO A 34 27.01 -0.11 -7.88
N PHE A 35 26.11 0.44 -7.06
CA PHE A 35 24.68 0.18 -7.12
C PHE A 35 23.92 1.14 -8.06
N TYR A 36 24.42 2.37 -8.24
CA TYR A 36 23.75 3.42 -9.01
C TYR A 36 24.45 3.77 -10.32
N ASP A 37 25.77 3.66 -10.36
CA ASP A 37 26.59 4.09 -11.50
C ASP A 37 27.07 2.92 -12.35
N ASN A 38 26.92 1.69 -11.86
CA ASN A 38 26.88 0.55 -12.76
C ASN A 38 25.56 0.61 -13.51
N ALA A 39 25.57 1.21 -14.70
CA ALA A 39 24.75 0.69 -15.78
C ALA A 39 24.99 -0.82 -15.77
N TYR A 40 23.93 -1.61 -15.61
CA TYR A 40 24.03 -3.07 -15.73
C TYR A 40 24.87 -3.33 -16.97
N ASN A 41 26.07 -3.88 -16.82
CA ASN A 41 26.92 -4.25 -17.95
C ASN A 41 26.18 -5.41 -18.63
N LEU A 42 25.14 -5.10 -19.42
CA LEU A 42 24.20 -6.07 -19.99
C LEU A 42 24.90 -7.04 -20.95
N ASP A 43 26.10 -6.68 -21.38
CA ASP A 43 27.01 -7.52 -22.16
C ASP A 43 27.60 -8.69 -21.34
N ASN A 44 27.55 -8.63 -20.01
CA ASN A 44 27.93 -9.72 -19.13
C ASN A 44 26.70 -10.60 -18.81
N PRO A 45 26.72 -11.91 -19.14
CA PRO A 45 25.59 -12.81 -18.91
C PRO A 45 25.15 -12.91 -17.44
N GLU A 46 26.06 -12.73 -16.48
CA GLU A 46 25.72 -12.74 -15.06
C GLU A 46 24.95 -11.47 -14.63
N ALA A 47 25.29 -10.32 -15.20
CA ALA A 47 24.62 -9.05 -14.92
C ALA A 47 23.22 -9.03 -15.54
N LEU A 48 23.06 -9.59 -16.75
CA LEU A 48 21.77 -9.78 -17.40
C LEU A 48 20.85 -10.68 -16.56
N ASN A 49 21.35 -11.82 -16.07
CA ASN A 49 20.58 -12.72 -15.21
C ASN A 49 20.11 -12.04 -13.92
N LYS A 50 21.00 -11.30 -13.24
CA LYS A 50 20.63 -10.54 -12.03
C LYS A 50 19.56 -9.47 -12.33
N TYR A 51 19.63 -8.82 -13.48
CA TYR A 51 18.63 -7.85 -13.90
C TYR A 51 17.25 -8.50 -14.14
N LEU A 52 17.22 -9.61 -14.88
CA LEU A 52 16.00 -10.37 -15.14
C LEU A 52 15.35 -10.88 -13.85
N ILE A 53 16.14 -11.42 -12.92
CA ILE A 53 15.66 -11.83 -11.59
C ILE A 53 15.10 -10.62 -10.81
N SER A 54 15.74 -9.45 -10.89
CA SER A 54 15.23 -8.23 -10.25
C SER A 54 13.88 -7.78 -10.83
N ILE A 55 13.68 -7.88 -12.14
CA ILE A 55 12.39 -7.57 -12.76
C ILE A 55 11.34 -8.57 -12.29
N LEU A 56 11.65 -9.88 -12.38
CA LEU A 56 10.70 -10.93 -12.02
C LEU A 56 10.27 -10.83 -10.56
N SER A 57 11.20 -10.57 -9.65
CA SER A 57 10.89 -10.35 -8.23
C SER A 57 9.98 -9.14 -8.00
N ARG A 58 10.18 -8.03 -8.72
CA ARG A 58 9.28 -6.87 -8.66
C ARG A 58 7.88 -7.19 -9.17
N VAL A 59 7.77 -7.96 -10.25
CA VAL A 59 6.48 -8.42 -10.80
C VAL A 59 5.77 -9.32 -9.78
N LEU A 60 6.48 -10.25 -9.15
CA LEU A 60 5.91 -11.12 -8.12
C LEU A 60 5.41 -10.32 -6.91
N VAL A 61 6.19 -9.34 -6.43
CA VAL A 61 5.75 -8.43 -5.37
C VAL A 61 4.49 -7.68 -5.78
N PHE A 62 4.42 -7.19 -7.02
CA PHE A 62 3.23 -6.51 -7.52
C PHE A 62 1.99 -7.43 -7.56
N ILE A 63 2.16 -8.68 -8.00
CA ILE A 63 1.08 -9.69 -7.99
C ILE A 63 0.61 -9.98 -6.57
N ILE A 64 1.54 -10.13 -5.61
CA ILE A 64 1.20 -10.35 -4.20
C ILE A 64 0.40 -9.17 -3.65
N ILE A 65 0.80 -7.93 -3.95
CA ILE A 65 0.08 -6.74 -3.54
C ILE A 65 -1.35 -6.77 -4.10
N ILE A 66 -1.53 -7.07 -5.38
CA ILE A 66 -2.87 -7.22 -6.00
C ILE A 66 -3.69 -8.29 -5.28
N ALA A 67 -3.10 -9.46 -5.01
CA ALA A 67 -3.80 -10.55 -4.34
C ALA A 67 -4.28 -10.15 -2.94
N VAL A 68 -3.43 -9.48 -2.16
CA VAL A 68 -3.80 -8.97 -0.82
C VAL A 68 -4.96 -7.97 -0.90
N TYR A 69 -4.96 -7.08 -1.90
CA TYR A 69 -6.06 -6.14 -2.09
C TYR A 69 -7.36 -6.84 -2.53
N LEU A 70 -7.28 -7.85 -3.38
CA LEU A 70 -8.44 -8.66 -3.76
C LEU A 70 -9.03 -9.38 -2.55
N PHE A 71 -8.20 -9.99 -1.70
CA PHE A 71 -8.66 -10.60 -0.45
C PHE A 71 -9.33 -9.58 0.47
N SER A 72 -8.74 -8.40 0.63
CA SER A 72 -9.33 -7.31 1.43
C SER A 72 -10.70 -6.91 0.89
N TYR A 73 -10.85 -6.77 -0.42
CA TYR A 73 -12.14 -6.50 -1.06
C TYR A 73 -13.16 -7.61 -0.79
N PHE A 74 -12.77 -8.88 -0.90
CA PHE A 74 -13.67 -10.01 -0.59
C PHE A 74 -14.12 -10.00 0.86
N ILE A 75 -13.22 -9.75 1.81
CA ILE A 75 -13.54 -9.65 3.24
C ILE A 75 -14.55 -8.52 3.47
N TYR A 76 -14.29 -7.32 2.93
CA TYR A 76 -15.23 -6.20 3.04
C TYR A 76 -16.60 -6.51 2.44
N LYS A 77 -16.63 -7.16 1.27
CA LYS A 77 -17.87 -7.60 0.62
C LYS A 77 -18.65 -8.59 1.48
N ILE A 78 -17.97 -9.52 2.14
CA ILE A 78 -18.57 -10.51 3.05
C ILE A 78 -19.15 -9.80 4.27
N ILE A 79 -18.38 -8.95 4.94
CA ILE A 79 -18.82 -8.20 6.13
C ILE A 79 -20.06 -7.37 5.81
N LEU A 80 -20.05 -6.64 4.70
CA LEU A 80 -21.18 -5.84 4.26
C LEU A 80 -22.41 -6.69 3.92
N LYS A 81 -22.21 -7.87 3.33
CA LYS A 81 -23.32 -8.80 3.04
C LYS A 81 -23.96 -9.31 4.34
N THR A 82 -23.17 -9.66 5.34
CA THR A 82 -23.68 -10.10 6.65
C THR A 82 -24.51 -9.02 7.32
N LYS A 83 -24.04 -7.76 7.28
CA LYS A 83 -24.76 -6.62 7.87
C LYS A 83 -25.92 -6.06 7.02
N SER A 84 -26.07 -6.52 5.78
CA SER A 84 -27.11 -6.01 4.88
C SER A 84 -28.53 -6.17 5.45
N ARG A 85 -28.80 -7.26 6.18
CA ARG A 85 -30.09 -7.50 6.84
C ARG A 85 -30.35 -6.47 7.94
N ASP A 86 -29.35 -6.15 8.75
CA ASP A 86 -29.46 -5.16 9.82
C ASP A 86 -29.74 -3.77 9.25
N TYR A 87 -29.08 -3.41 8.14
CA TYR A 87 -29.34 -2.14 7.44
C TYR A 87 -30.75 -2.04 6.86
N LEU A 88 -31.32 -3.14 6.40
CA LEU A 88 -32.71 -3.18 5.95
C LEU A 88 -33.67 -2.96 7.13
N ILE A 89 -33.40 -3.57 8.29
CA ILE A 89 -34.19 -3.35 9.51
C ILE A 89 -34.15 -1.87 9.91
N TYR A 90 -32.97 -1.25 9.93
CA TYR A 90 -32.84 0.18 10.23
C TYR A 90 -33.61 1.06 9.23
N GLN A 91 -33.62 0.69 7.94
CA GLN A 91 -34.42 1.37 6.93
C GLN A 91 -35.93 1.23 7.18
N THR A 92 -36.40 0.04 7.56
CA THR A 92 -37.83 -0.16 7.89
C THR A 92 -38.28 0.60 9.13
N LEU A 93 -37.36 0.86 10.07
CA LEU A 93 -37.59 1.70 11.26
C LEU A 93 -37.56 3.21 10.94
N GLY A 94 -37.40 3.61 9.69
CA GLY A 94 -37.40 5.00 9.25
C GLY A 94 -36.03 5.68 9.20
N SER A 95 -34.93 4.93 9.38
CA SER A 95 -33.59 5.50 9.26
C SER A 95 -33.29 5.94 7.83
N ASN A 96 -32.80 7.16 7.68
CA ASN A 96 -32.38 7.68 6.39
C ASN A 96 -31.18 6.88 5.83
N SER A 97 -31.21 6.56 4.54
CA SER A 97 -30.11 5.91 3.80
C SER A 97 -28.76 6.64 3.93
N LYS A 98 -28.78 7.96 4.17
CA LYS A 98 -27.57 8.76 4.42
C LYS A 98 -26.91 8.41 5.76
N ILE A 99 -27.72 8.19 6.79
CA ILE A 99 -27.25 7.85 8.14
C ILE A 99 -26.60 6.46 8.11
N ILE A 100 -27.27 5.48 7.50
CA ILE A 100 -26.73 4.12 7.34
C ILE A 100 -25.39 4.12 6.60
N ASN A 101 -25.28 4.89 5.51
CA ASN A 101 -24.01 5.03 4.79
C ASN A 101 -22.89 5.60 5.67
N ASN A 102 -23.17 6.67 6.41
CA ASN A 102 -22.18 7.28 7.29
C ASN A 102 -21.76 6.33 8.42
N THR A 103 -22.71 5.58 9.00
CA THR A 103 -22.41 4.56 10.02
C THR A 103 -21.47 3.49 9.48
N ILE A 104 -21.74 2.98 8.27
CA ILE A 104 -20.88 2.01 7.59
C ILE A 104 -19.47 2.58 7.39
N LEU A 105 -19.37 3.78 6.84
CA LEU A 105 -18.08 4.45 6.63
C LEU A 105 -17.30 4.62 7.93
N LEU A 106 -17.97 4.99 9.03
CA LEU A 106 -17.35 5.14 10.34
C LEU A 106 -16.85 3.80 10.88
N GLU A 107 -17.66 2.73 10.85
CA GLU A 107 -17.25 1.40 11.31
C GLU A 107 -15.99 0.89 10.59
N PHE A 108 -15.95 1.04 9.26
CA PHE A 108 -14.78 0.63 8.48
C PHE A 108 -13.57 1.55 8.73
N SER A 109 -13.79 2.85 8.93
CA SER A 109 -12.71 3.79 9.27
C SER A 109 -12.10 3.45 10.63
N TYR A 110 -12.91 3.16 11.64
CA TYR A 110 -12.43 2.72 12.96
C TYR A 110 -11.70 1.38 12.86
N SER A 111 -12.25 0.40 12.16
CA SER A 111 -11.60 -0.90 11.95
C SER A 111 -10.24 -0.75 11.27
N TYR A 112 -10.15 0.15 10.29
CA TYR A 112 -8.92 0.47 9.58
C TYR A 112 -7.88 1.14 10.51
N ILE A 113 -8.28 2.13 11.30
CA ILE A 113 -7.41 2.80 12.26
C ILE A 113 -6.86 1.81 13.28
N ILE A 114 -7.73 0.95 13.84
CA ILE A 114 -7.32 -0.09 14.79
C ILE A 114 -6.32 -1.05 14.14
N GLY A 115 -6.60 -1.50 12.92
CA GLY A 115 -5.68 -2.37 12.16
C GLY A 115 -4.33 -1.71 11.90
N TYR A 116 -4.31 -0.41 11.58
CA TYR A 116 -3.08 0.33 11.34
C TYR A 116 -2.25 0.55 12.61
N VAL A 117 -2.91 0.84 13.75
CA VAL A 117 -2.24 0.89 15.06
C VAL A 117 -1.63 -0.47 15.39
N LEU A 118 -2.36 -1.56 15.17
CA LEU A 118 -1.89 -2.92 15.42
C LEU A 118 -0.71 -3.30 14.53
N PHE A 119 -0.73 -2.89 13.26
CA PHE A 119 0.43 -2.99 12.36
C PHE A 119 1.66 -2.26 12.92
N PHE A 120 1.50 -1.04 13.44
CA PHE A 120 2.61 -0.28 14.00
C PHE A 120 3.19 -0.93 15.27
N ILE A 121 2.33 -1.51 16.11
CA ILE A 121 2.74 -2.28 17.28
C ILE A 121 3.56 -3.50 16.83
N LEU A 122 3.05 -4.29 15.88
CA LEU A 122 3.76 -5.46 15.34
C LEU A 122 5.11 -5.08 14.70
N TYR A 123 5.15 -3.94 14.00
CA TYR A 123 6.38 -3.42 13.41
C TYR A 123 7.47 -3.20 14.47
N LEU A 124 7.14 -2.68 15.65
CA LEU A 124 8.13 -2.46 16.72
C LEU A 124 8.78 -3.76 17.21
N PHE A 125 8.03 -4.87 17.23
CA PHE A 125 8.54 -6.17 17.64
C PHE A 125 9.32 -6.89 16.54
N ILE A 126 8.85 -6.79 15.29
CA ILE A 126 9.32 -7.60 14.16
C ILE A 126 10.42 -6.89 13.35
N SER A 127 10.54 -5.56 13.46
CA SER A 127 11.50 -4.76 12.66
C SER A 127 12.95 -5.21 12.75
N LYS A 128 13.35 -5.84 13.87
CA LYS A 128 14.71 -6.36 14.06
C LYS A 128 15.01 -7.59 13.21
N ASP A 129 14.01 -8.44 12.99
CA ASP A 129 14.17 -9.71 12.26
C ASP A 129 14.03 -9.52 10.74
N PHE A 130 13.48 -8.38 10.30
CA PHE A 130 13.23 -8.08 8.89
C PHE A 130 14.00 -6.83 8.45
N PRO A 131 15.26 -6.97 7.99
CA PRO A 131 16.13 -5.84 7.66
C PRO A 131 15.58 -4.95 6.52
N VAL A 132 14.67 -5.48 5.70
CA VAL A 132 13.98 -4.74 4.63
C VAL A 132 13.16 -3.57 5.21
N LEU A 133 12.64 -3.72 6.43
CA LEU A 133 11.81 -2.71 7.10
C LEU A 133 12.60 -1.47 7.53
N ILE A 134 13.93 -1.58 7.66
CA ILE A 134 14.82 -0.48 8.07
C ILE A 134 14.99 0.58 6.96
N HIS A 135 14.72 0.20 5.71
CA HIS A 135 14.88 1.10 4.57
C HIS A 135 13.71 2.05 4.34
N TYR A 136 12.55 1.81 4.97
CA TYR A 136 11.37 2.65 4.86
C TYR A 136 11.47 3.86 5.79
N ARG A 137 11.10 5.03 5.28
CA ARG A 137 11.02 6.28 6.04
C ARG A 137 9.64 6.43 6.65
N PHE A 138 9.55 7.24 7.71
CA PHE A 138 8.26 7.59 8.33
C PHE A 138 7.21 8.04 7.30
N PHE A 139 7.62 8.83 6.30
CA PHE A 139 6.74 9.32 5.25
C PHE A 139 6.15 8.20 4.36
N ASP A 140 6.88 7.11 4.15
CA ASP A 140 6.40 5.97 3.36
C ASP A 140 5.19 5.32 4.06
N TYR A 141 5.24 5.21 5.39
CA TYR A 141 4.12 4.70 6.19
C TYR A 141 2.89 5.62 6.11
N VAL A 142 3.09 6.94 6.12
CA VAL A 142 2.00 7.91 5.95
C VAL A 142 1.37 7.80 4.57
N ILE A 143 2.16 7.63 3.50
CA ILE A 143 1.64 7.39 2.15
C ILE A 143 0.81 6.09 2.12
N ILE A 144 1.34 5.00 2.69
CA ILE A 144 0.63 3.72 2.77
C ILE A 144 -0.71 3.90 3.50
N PHE A 145 -0.74 4.71 4.56
CA PHE A 145 -1.96 5.01 5.29
C PHE A 145 -3.00 5.69 4.40
N LEU A 146 -2.60 6.76 3.71
CA LEU A 146 -3.49 7.53 2.84
C LEU A 146 -4.02 6.71 1.67
N VAL A 147 -3.16 5.89 1.03
CA VAL A 147 -3.56 5.03 -0.10
C VAL A 147 -4.58 4.00 0.35
N ASN A 148 -4.35 3.33 1.48
CA ASN A 148 -5.29 2.34 2.00
C ASN A 148 -6.61 2.97 2.44
N SER A 149 -6.57 4.13 3.10
CA SER A 149 -7.78 4.87 3.48
C SER A 149 -8.63 5.23 2.25
N ALA A 150 -8.00 5.75 1.19
CA ALA A 150 -8.68 6.04 -0.07
C ALA A 150 -9.29 4.79 -0.71
N LEU A 151 -8.58 3.66 -0.72
CA LEU A 151 -9.08 2.39 -1.24
C LEU A 151 -10.29 1.88 -0.45
N THR A 152 -10.23 1.88 0.88
CA THR A 152 -11.36 1.48 1.73
C THR A 152 -12.59 2.33 1.45
N TYR A 153 -12.42 3.65 1.33
CA TYR A 153 -13.50 4.57 0.98
C TYR A 153 -14.13 4.25 -0.39
N LEU A 154 -13.30 3.99 -1.41
CA LEU A 154 -13.77 3.62 -2.76
C LEU A 154 -14.55 2.30 -2.75
N ILE A 155 -14.07 1.28 -2.04
CA ILE A 155 -14.70 -0.04 -1.95
C ILE A 155 -16.09 0.08 -1.31
N ILE A 156 -16.20 0.81 -0.20
CA ILE A 156 -17.47 1.01 0.51
C ILE A 156 -18.47 1.74 -0.39
N ASN A 157 -18.05 2.83 -1.02
CA ASN A 157 -18.91 3.59 -1.93
C ASN A 157 -19.39 2.76 -3.12
N PHE A 158 -18.51 1.97 -3.72
CA PHE A 158 -18.86 1.08 -4.82
C PHE A 158 -19.91 0.05 -4.38
N TYR A 159 -19.72 -0.57 -3.21
CA TYR A 159 -20.65 -1.55 -2.67
C TYR A 159 -22.01 -0.94 -2.32
N LEU A 160 -22.04 0.23 -1.69
CA LEU A 160 -23.27 0.92 -1.33
C LEU A 160 -24.09 1.35 -2.55
N LYS A 161 -23.41 1.81 -3.61
CA LYS A 161 -24.07 2.07 -4.90
C LYS A 161 -24.69 0.78 -5.46
N SER A 162 -24.00 -0.35 -5.33
CA SER A 162 -24.51 -1.65 -5.77
C SER A 162 -25.75 -2.11 -4.98
N LEU A 163 -25.76 -1.94 -3.65
CA LEU A 163 -26.91 -2.27 -2.81
C LEU A 163 -28.16 -1.45 -3.17
N LYS A 164 -28.02 -0.13 -3.36
CA LYS A 164 -29.15 0.74 -3.72
C LYS A 164 -29.78 0.35 -5.05
N LYS A 165 -28.98 -0.04 -6.04
CA LYS A 165 -29.50 -0.51 -7.34
C LYS A 165 -30.33 -1.79 -7.18
N LYS A 166 -29.88 -2.73 -6.34
CA LYS A 166 -30.60 -3.98 -6.08
C LYS A 166 -31.92 -3.77 -5.35
N SER A 167 -31.97 -2.85 -4.38
CA SER A 167 -33.22 -2.54 -3.67
C SER A 167 -34.27 -1.89 -4.57
N ILE A 168 -33.85 -1.03 -5.51
CA ILE A 168 -34.76 -0.42 -6.50
C ILE A 168 -35.36 -1.49 -7.41
N LEU A 169 -34.53 -2.39 -7.95
CA LEU A 169 -35.00 -3.49 -8.81
C LEU A 169 -35.97 -4.43 -8.10
N PHE A 170 -35.68 -4.78 -6.83
CA PHE A 170 -36.57 -5.61 -6.04
C PHE A 170 -37.93 -4.94 -5.79
N ASN A 171 -37.94 -3.62 -5.54
CA ASN A 171 -39.17 -2.86 -5.35
C ASN A 171 -39.99 -2.72 -6.65
N LEU A 172 -39.33 -2.59 -7.81
CA LEU A 172 -40.01 -2.52 -9.11
C LEU A 172 -40.66 -3.85 -9.49
N ASN A 173 -39.96 -4.97 -9.35
CA ASN A 173 -40.54 -6.31 -9.63
C ASN A 173 -41.72 -6.68 -8.71
N ARG A 174 -41.85 -6.03 -7.55
CA ARG A 174 -42.97 -6.24 -6.63
C ARG A 174 -44.21 -5.40 -6.98
N LEU A 175 -44.07 -4.38 -7.84
CA LEU A 175 -45.19 -3.54 -8.30
C LEU A 175 -45.82 -4.06 -9.60
N GLU A 176 -45.18 -4.99 -10.29
CA GLU A 176 -45.69 -5.66 -11.50
C GLU A 176 -46.41 -6.99 -11.22
N LEU A 177 -46.55 -7.38 -9.95
CA LEU A 177 -47.30 -8.54 -9.44
C LEU A 177 -48.46 -8.08 -8.57
#